data_AF-A0A067D2P3-F1
#
_entry.id   AF-A0A067D2P3-F1
#
_cell.length_a   1.000
_cell.length_b   1.000
_cell.length_c   1.000
_cell.angle_alpha   90.00
_cell.angle_beta   90.00
_cell.angle_gamma   90.00
#
_symmetry.space_group_name_H-M   'P 1'
#
loop_
_entity.id
_entity.type
_entity.pdbx_description
1 polymer ?
#
loop_
_entity_poly.entity_id
_entity_poly.type
_entity_poly.pdbx_seq_one_letter_code
_entity_poly.pdbx_strand_id
1 'polypeptide(L)'
;MHTTPEEKAARLQTQHQGKAKARAAQETNATHAQKASETPEEKAARLQTQRQGKAKARAAQETNATRFDAELQLDNVYIITNALVSSHDDFGRKFDPHPDFGLRLFSDTIVLWVDDDLPIPEINVSGDIAAMPTIPELQVIEDVGMLAIGHSLEPSADDKSFATLVDDSAGGSRATIRLTLYGKHARSATQDWVGQSLLLQRFKVNDGAISASAHTCISIAASLPEAKRLLHWYSTQ
;
A
#
# COMPACT_ATOMS: atom_id res chain seq x y z
N MET A 1 33.86 -1.47 43.02
CA MET A 1 33.18 -0.73 41.94
C MET A 1 32.66 -1.75 40.94
N HIS A 2 31.36 -2.05 40.98
CA HIS A 2 30.74 -2.98 40.03
C HIS A 2 30.12 -2.18 38.88
N THR A 3 30.64 -2.35 37.67
CA THR A 3 30.03 -1.82 36.44
C THR A 3 28.72 -2.54 36.18
N THR A 4 27.64 -1.80 35.93
CA THR A 4 26.31 -2.37 35.70
C THR A 4 26.23 -3.07 34.34
N PRO A 5 25.31 -4.04 34.15
CA PRO A 5 25.10 -4.72 32.87
C PRO A 5 24.85 -3.77 31.69
N GLU A 6 24.20 -2.63 31.95
CA GLU A 6 23.92 -1.58 30.96
C GLU A 6 25.20 -0.87 30.47
N GLU A 7 26.16 -0.59 31.36
CA GLU A 7 27.45 -0.01 30.97
C GLU A 7 28.30 -0.98 30.13
N LYS A 8 28.17 -2.29 30.38
CA LYS A 8 28.81 -3.32 29.54
C LYS A 8 28.15 -3.41 28.17
N ALA A 9 26.83 -3.35 28.09
CA ALA A 9 26.08 -3.38 26.83
C ALA A 9 26.41 -2.15 25.96
N ALA A 10 26.45 -0.96 26.57
CA ALA A 10 26.81 0.28 25.86
C ALA A 10 28.26 0.27 25.33
N ARG A 11 29.23 -0.29 26.09
CA ARG A 11 30.63 -0.47 25.63
C ARG A 11 30.75 -1.48 24.50
N LEU A 12 30.00 -2.59 24.56
CA LEU A 12 29.97 -3.58 23.49
C LEU A 12 29.41 -2.96 22.21
N GLN A 13 28.31 -2.21 22.30
CA GLN A 13 27.68 -1.56 21.15
C GLN A 13 28.60 -0.53 20.47
N THR A 14 29.28 0.31 21.25
CA THR A 14 30.28 1.27 20.72
C THR A 14 31.49 0.57 20.10
N GLN A 15 31.93 -0.56 20.66
CA GLN A 15 33.00 -1.37 20.09
C GLN A 15 32.60 -2.04 18.76
N HIS A 16 31.36 -2.54 18.67
CA HIS A 16 30.81 -3.11 17.43
C HIS A 16 30.65 -2.05 16.34
N GLN A 17 30.20 -0.84 16.69
CA GLN A 17 30.12 0.30 15.76
C GLN A 17 31.49 0.74 15.25
N GLY A 18 32.50 0.82 16.14
CA GLY A 18 33.87 1.15 15.75
C GLY A 18 34.47 0.15 14.75
N LYS A 19 34.24 -1.15 14.97
CA LYS A 19 34.68 -2.22 14.05
C LYS A 19 33.94 -2.20 12.72
N ALA A 20 32.63 -1.94 12.72
CA ALA A 20 31.83 -1.81 11.51
C ALA A 20 32.28 -0.60 10.66
N LYS A 21 32.56 0.54 11.31
CA LYS A 21 33.04 1.75 10.64
C LYS A 21 34.43 1.59 10.03
N ALA A 22 35.32 0.86 10.72
CA ALA A 22 36.65 0.54 10.21
C ALA A 22 36.61 -0.43 9.00
N ARG A 23 35.72 -1.43 9.01
CA ARG A 23 35.51 -2.32 7.86
C ARG A 23 34.92 -1.58 6.67
N ALA A 24 33.91 -0.73 6.88
CA ALA A 24 33.32 0.08 5.82
C ALA A 24 34.35 1.02 5.17
N ALA A 25 35.27 1.60 5.95
CA ALA A 25 36.36 2.44 5.45
C ALA A 25 37.42 1.63 4.66
N GLN A 26 37.74 0.41 5.09
CA GLN A 26 38.65 -0.48 4.34
C GLN A 26 38.03 -0.95 3.02
N GLU A 27 36.74 -1.28 3.02
CA GLU A 27 36.01 -1.68 1.81
C GLU A 27 35.90 -0.52 0.82
N THR A 28 35.61 0.70 1.27
CA THR A 28 35.59 1.88 0.38
C THR A 28 36.95 2.18 -0.24
N ASN A 29 38.03 2.09 0.54
CA ASN A 29 39.39 2.31 0.03
C ASN A 29 39.84 1.22 -0.96
N ALA A 30 39.51 -0.05 -0.70
CA ALA A 30 39.80 -1.15 -1.62
C ALA A 30 39.01 -1.02 -2.94
N THR A 31 37.74 -0.60 -2.86
CA THR A 31 36.87 -0.41 -4.03
C THR A 31 37.32 0.81 -4.87
N HIS A 32 37.88 1.84 -4.24
CA HIS A 32 38.45 3.00 -4.93
C HIS A 32 39.76 2.68 -5.64
N ALA A 33 40.65 1.88 -5.02
CA ALA A 33 41.89 1.43 -5.65
C ALA A 33 41.63 0.56 -6.89
N GLN A 34 40.65 -0.35 -6.82
CA GLN A 34 40.25 -1.18 -7.97
C GLN A 34 39.62 -0.38 -9.12
N LYS A 35 38.91 0.72 -8.83
CA LYS A 35 38.33 1.60 -9.88
C LYS A 35 39.38 2.49 -10.57
N ALA A 36 40.52 2.74 -9.93
CA ALA A 36 41.56 3.65 -10.43
C ALA A 36 42.53 2.97 -11.43
N SER A 37 42.66 1.64 -11.40
CA SER A 37 43.49 0.87 -12.35
C SER A 37 42.67 0.11 -13.40
N GLU A 38 41.35 0.30 -13.45
CA GLU A 38 40.45 -0.45 -14.32
C GLU A 38 40.63 0.01 -15.77
N THR A 39 40.96 -0.93 -16.65
CA THR A 39 41.06 -0.67 -18.09
C THR A 39 39.68 -0.37 -18.69
N PRO A 40 39.59 0.32 -19.84
CA PRO A 40 38.31 0.60 -20.49
C PRO A 40 37.47 -0.66 -20.77
N GLU A 41 38.13 -1.77 -21.07
CA GLU A 41 37.51 -3.07 -21.33
C GLU A 41 36.95 -3.72 -20.05
N GLU A 42 37.69 -3.68 -18.94
CA GLU A 42 37.20 -4.15 -17.63
C GLU A 42 36.02 -3.31 -17.13
N LYS A 43 36.07 -1.99 -17.34
CA LYS A 43 34.97 -1.09 -17.00
C LYS A 43 33.72 -1.36 -17.84
N ALA A 44 33.90 -1.63 -19.13
CA ALA A 44 32.80 -1.99 -20.03
C ALA A 44 32.17 -3.35 -19.63
N ALA A 45 33.00 -4.35 -19.34
CA ALA A 45 32.55 -5.66 -18.86
C ALA A 45 31.77 -5.53 -17.55
N ARG A 46 32.29 -4.80 -16.56
CA ARG A 46 31.61 -4.56 -15.29
C ARG A 46 30.27 -3.84 -15.45
N LEU A 47 30.21 -2.81 -16.30
CA LEU A 47 28.96 -2.10 -16.61
C LEU A 47 27.94 -3.02 -17.30
N GLN A 48 28.40 -3.91 -18.18
CA GLN A 48 27.54 -4.90 -18.82
C GLN A 48 27.00 -5.91 -17.81
N THR A 49 27.83 -6.44 -16.92
CA THR A 49 27.39 -7.32 -15.82
C THR A 49 26.39 -6.62 -14.90
N GLN A 50 26.62 -5.34 -14.59
CA GLN A 50 25.70 -4.55 -13.76
C GLN A 50 24.36 -4.29 -14.46
N ARG A 51 24.38 -4.03 -15.78
CA ARG A 51 23.16 -3.88 -16.60
C ARG A 51 22.39 -5.19 -16.70
N GLN A 52 23.07 -6.32 -16.90
CA GLN A 52 22.45 -7.64 -16.91
C GLN A 52 21.86 -8.00 -15.54
N GLY A 53 22.56 -7.70 -14.45
CA GLY A 53 22.05 -7.87 -13.09
C GLY A 53 20.78 -7.05 -12.84
N LYS A 54 20.75 -5.78 -13.28
CA LYS A 54 19.56 -4.93 -13.22
C LYS A 54 18.41 -5.45 -14.08
N ALA A 55 18.69 -5.95 -15.28
CA ALA A 55 17.68 -6.53 -16.16
C ALA A 55 17.09 -7.83 -15.57
N LYS A 56 17.93 -8.72 -15.02
CA LYS A 56 17.48 -9.92 -14.31
C LYS A 56 16.66 -9.58 -13.06
N ALA A 57 17.08 -8.58 -12.29
CA ALA A 57 16.33 -8.12 -11.13
C ALA A 57 14.95 -7.57 -11.52
N ARG A 58 14.85 -6.81 -12.61
CA ARG A 58 13.56 -6.34 -13.15
C ARG A 58 12.68 -7.49 -13.63
N ALA A 59 13.22 -8.43 -14.40
CA ALA A 59 12.47 -9.59 -14.87
C ALA A 59 11.96 -10.45 -13.70
N ALA A 60 12.78 -10.66 -12.67
CA ALA A 60 12.36 -11.35 -11.44
C ALA A 60 11.28 -10.56 -10.69
N GLN A 61 11.38 -9.23 -10.65
CA GLN A 61 10.38 -8.36 -10.02
C GLN A 61 9.03 -8.43 -10.78
N GLU A 62 9.04 -8.39 -12.11
CA GLU A 62 7.84 -8.54 -12.95
C GLU A 62 7.21 -9.93 -12.80
N THR A 63 8.04 -10.98 -12.71
CA THR A 63 7.57 -12.36 -12.48
C THR A 63 6.93 -12.50 -11.10
N ASN A 64 7.54 -11.93 -10.07
CA ASN A 64 7.00 -11.95 -8.70
C ASN A 64 5.70 -11.13 -8.59
N ALA A 65 5.64 -9.95 -9.23
CA ALA A 65 4.43 -9.15 -9.27
C ALA A 65 3.28 -9.93 -9.93
N THR A 66 3.54 -10.58 -11.07
CA THR A 66 2.53 -11.40 -11.77
C THR A 66 2.05 -12.57 -10.91
N ARG A 67 2.95 -13.24 -10.19
CA ARG A 67 2.61 -14.34 -9.28
C ARG A 67 1.75 -13.85 -8.12
N PHE A 68 2.20 -12.83 -7.40
CA PHE A 68 1.52 -12.37 -6.20
C PHE A 68 0.22 -11.61 -6.50
N ASP A 69 0.10 -10.96 -7.65
CA ASP A 69 -1.18 -10.38 -8.11
C ASP A 69 -2.26 -11.46 -8.35
N ALA A 70 -1.87 -12.69 -8.65
CA ALA A 70 -2.78 -13.82 -8.79
C ALA A 70 -3.07 -14.52 -7.45
N GLU A 71 -2.06 -14.61 -6.56
CA GLU A 71 -2.16 -15.32 -5.27
C GLU A 71 -2.86 -14.47 -4.18
N LEU A 72 -2.64 -13.16 -4.16
CA LEU A 72 -3.18 -12.24 -3.16
C LEU A 72 -4.42 -11.52 -3.70
N GLN A 73 -5.56 -11.84 -3.11
CA GLN A 73 -6.84 -11.18 -3.36
C GLN A 73 -7.23 -10.35 -2.14
N LEU A 74 -7.97 -9.26 -2.38
CA LEU A 74 -8.52 -8.47 -1.28
C LEU A 74 -9.49 -9.31 -0.46
N ASP A 75 -9.64 -8.94 0.81
CA ASP A 75 -10.58 -9.54 1.78
C ASP A 75 -10.33 -11.02 2.14
N ASN A 76 -9.17 -11.58 1.76
CA ASN A 76 -8.73 -12.91 2.15
C ASN A 76 -7.63 -12.87 3.22
N VAL A 77 -7.59 -13.90 4.05
CA VAL A 77 -6.55 -14.10 5.06
C VAL A 77 -5.40 -14.94 4.49
N TYR A 78 -4.17 -14.48 4.72
CA TYR A 78 -2.96 -15.19 4.29
C TYR A 78 -1.93 -15.30 5.40
N ILE A 79 -1.25 -16.44 5.44
CA ILE A 79 0.03 -16.61 6.12
C ILE A 79 1.13 -16.30 5.11
N ILE A 80 1.90 -15.25 5.38
CA ILE A 80 3.07 -14.86 4.58
C ILE A 80 4.33 -15.21 5.37
N THR A 81 5.19 -16.05 4.79
CA THR A 81 6.49 -16.41 5.38
C THR A 81 7.63 -16.18 4.40
N ASN A 82 8.84 -15.97 4.94
CA ASN A 82 10.04 -15.71 4.16
C ASN A 82 9.91 -14.46 3.26
N ALA A 83 9.36 -13.37 3.82
CA ALA A 83 9.34 -12.04 3.22
C ALA A 83 10.44 -11.17 3.85
N LEU A 84 10.88 -10.13 3.13
CA LEU A 84 11.87 -9.18 3.63
C LEU A 84 11.15 -8.05 4.37
N VAL A 85 11.54 -7.79 5.61
CA VAL A 85 11.13 -6.58 6.34
C VAL A 85 12.02 -5.43 5.89
N SER A 86 11.45 -4.32 5.42
CA SER A 86 12.17 -3.14 4.93
C SER A 86 11.62 -1.86 5.53
N SER A 87 12.43 -0.81 5.61
CA SER A 87 11.97 0.50 6.07
C SER A 87 10.96 1.08 5.10
N HIS A 88 9.95 1.82 5.58
CA HIS A 88 9.01 2.55 4.73
C HIS A 88 9.68 3.55 3.79
N ASP A 89 10.82 4.12 4.19
CA ASP A 89 11.61 5.02 3.35
C ASP A 89 12.01 4.37 2.02
N ASP A 90 12.20 3.04 2.00
CA ASP A 90 12.55 2.27 0.80
C ASP A 90 11.37 2.08 -0.17
N PHE A 91 10.14 2.37 0.29
CA PHE A 91 8.92 2.36 -0.52
C PHE A 91 8.50 3.77 -0.93
N GLY A 92 9.09 4.80 -0.31
CA GLY A 92 8.83 6.21 -0.59
C GLY A 92 7.55 6.77 0.03
N ARG A 93 6.83 6.00 0.88
CA ARG A 93 5.62 6.38 1.64
C ARG A 93 5.44 5.49 2.87
N LYS A 94 4.66 5.95 3.85
CA LYS A 94 4.27 5.16 5.04
C LYS A 94 3.04 4.32 4.72
N PHE A 95 2.99 3.08 5.22
CA PHE A 95 1.80 2.23 5.17
C PHE A 95 1.32 1.93 6.59
N ASP A 96 0.08 2.26 6.89
CA ASP A 96 -0.62 1.82 8.10
C ASP A 96 -0.96 0.31 8.01
N PRO A 97 -0.85 -0.50 9.10
CA PRO A 97 -0.79 -0.15 10.52
C PRO A 97 0.60 -0.02 11.17
N HIS A 98 1.69 -0.37 10.47
CA HIS A 98 3.01 -0.39 11.10
C HIS A 98 3.82 0.84 10.68
N PRO A 99 4.06 1.86 11.53
CA PRO A 99 4.57 3.17 11.11
C PRO A 99 6.01 3.17 10.57
N ASP A 100 6.77 2.08 10.78
CA ASP A 100 8.22 2.03 10.54
C ASP A 100 8.67 1.03 9.47
N PHE A 101 7.88 -0.02 9.17
CA PHE A 101 8.34 -1.12 8.31
C PHE A 101 7.24 -1.66 7.38
N GLY A 102 7.63 -2.08 6.19
CA GLY A 102 6.80 -2.80 5.23
C GLY A 102 7.39 -4.17 4.87
N LEU A 103 6.57 -5.03 4.24
CA LEU A 103 7.00 -6.33 3.73
C LEU A 103 7.27 -6.25 2.22
N ARG A 104 8.42 -6.76 1.81
CA ARG A 104 8.79 -6.96 0.40
C ARG A 104 8.81 -8.45 0.09
N LEU A 105 7.97 -8.85 -0.86
CA LEU A 105 7.86 -10.24 -1.32
C LEU A 105 8.89 -10.51 -2.42
N PHE A 106 9.49 -11.70 -2.40
CA PHE A 106 10.44 -12.16 -3.40
C PHE A 106 10.13 -13.61 -3.80
N SER A 107 10.94 -14.21 -4.69
CA SER A 107 10.64 -15.51 -5.29
C SER A 107 10.39 -16.61 -4.26
N ASP A 108 11.12 -16.58 -3.15
CA ASP A 108 11.09 -17.61 -2.12
C ASP A 108 10.09 -17.29 -1.01
N THR A 109 9.36 -16.18 -1.13
CA THR A 109 8.25 -15.86 -0.24
C THR A 109 7.11 -16.85 -0.47
N ILE A 110 6.62 -17.40 0.65
CA ILE A 110 5.55 -18.37 0.69
C ILE A 110 4.29 -17.66 1.16
N VAL A 111 3.23 -17.76 0.38
CA VAL A 111 1.90 -17.23 0.67
C VAL A 111 0.94 -18.41 0.75
N LEU A 112 0.27 -18.57 1.89
CA LEU A 112 -0.72 -19.62 2.11
C LEU A 112 -2.04 -18.97 2.48
N TRP A 113 -3.07 -19.20 1.68
CA TRP A 113 -4.44 -18.83 2.04
C TRP A 113 -4.91 -19.64 3.25
N VAL A 114 -5.68 -19.00 4.14
CA VAL A 114 -6.25 -19.64 5.33
C VAL A 114 -7.76 -19.53 5.26
N ASP A 115 -8.45 -20.67 5.44
CA ASP A 115 -9.90 -20.70 5.62
C ASP A 115 -10.27 -20.07 6.98
N ASP A 116 -11.32 -19.26 6.98
CA ASP A 116 -11.74 -18.18 7.90
C ASP A 116 -11.90 -18.48 9.42
N ASP A 117 -11.29 -19.55 9.96
CA ASP A 117 -11.45 -19.95 11.37
C ASP A 117 -10.50 -19.23 12.34
N LEU A 118 -9.58 -18.40 11.85
CA LEU A 118 -8.74 -17.56 12.70
C LEU A 118 -9.46 -16.24 13.00
N PRO A 119 -9.60 -15.84 14.28
CA PRO A 119 -10.13 -14.53 14.65
C PRO A 119 -9.06 -13.47 14.37
N ILE A 120 -8.78 -13.21 13.10
CA ILE A 120 -8.09 -12.02 12.68
C ILE A 120 -9.13 -10.91 12.74
N PRO A 121 -8.90 -9.84 13.52
CA PRO A 121 -9.83 -8.72 13.52
C PRO A 121 -9.94 -8.22 12.08
N GLU A 122 -11.17 -8.21 11.54
CA GLU A 122 -11.49 -7.40 10.37
C GLU A 122 -10.93 -6.00 10.64
N ILE A 123 -10.32 -5.39 9.61
CA ILE A 123 -9.71 -4.06 9.75
C ILE A 123 -10.79 -3.13 10.31
N ASN A 124 -10.68 -2.80 11.60
CA ASN A 124 -11.69 -2.03 12.31
C ASN A 124 -11.57 -0.57 11.88
N VAL A 125 -12.21 -0.25 10.76
CA VAL A 125 -12.26 1.09 10.17
C VAL A 125 -13.31 2.00 10.83
N SER A 126 -14.10 1.50 11.77
CA SER A 126 -15.24 2.23 12.35
C SER A 126 -14.84 3.53 13.09
N GLY A 127 -13.57 3.65 13.49
CA GLY A 127 -13.04 4.85 14.15
C GLY A 127 -12.76 6.03 13.21
N ASP A 128 -12.55 5.77 11.91
CA ASP A 128 -12.03 6.75 10.95
C ASP A 128 -12.90 6.82 9.67
N ILE A 129 -14.22 6.68 9.77
CA ILE A 129 -15.13 6.91 8.63
C ILE A 129 -15.59 8.38 8.63
N ALA A 130 -15.14 9.16 7.65
CA ALA A 130 -15.62 10.53 7.46
C ALA A 130 -16.91 10.55 6.62
N ALA A 131 -17.83 11.44 7.01
CA ALA A 131 -18.96 11.82 6.16
C ALA A 131 -18.48 12.73 5.03
N MET A 132 -19.11 12.65 3.85
CA MET A 132 -18.68 13.34 2.63
C MET A 132 -18.44 14.87 2.77
N PRO A 133 -19.28 15.67 3.47
CA PRO A 133 -19.09 17.12 3.65
C PRO A 133 -18.08 17.48 4.74
N THR A 134 -17.61 16.49 5.52
CA THR A 134 -16.60 16.70 6.56
C THR A 134 -15.17 16.51 6.06
N ILE A 135 -15.01 16.13 4.79
CA ILE A 135 -13.73 15.87 4.15
C ILE A 135 -13.10 17.21 3.70
N PRO A 136 -11.99 17.67 4.33
CA PRO A 136 -11.37 18.94 3.96
C PRO A 136 -10.75 18.88 2.56
N GLU A 137 -10.94 19.95 1.77
CA GLU A 137 -10.32 20.10 0.45
C GLU A 137 -8.79 20.07 0.58
N LEU A 138 -8.13 19.33 -0.34
CA LEU A 138 -6.68 19.17 -0.52
C LEU A 138 -5.93 18.13 0.33
N GLN A 139 -6.61 17.24 1.05
CA GLN A 139 -5.93 16.15 1.76
C GLN A 139 -5.88 14.87 0.90
N VAL A 140 -4.68 14.32 0.68
CA VAL A 140 -4.58 12.88 0.41
C VAL A 140 -4.98 12.22 1.72
N ILE A 141 -6.17 11.64 1.72
CA ILE A 141 -6.69 10.95 2.88
C ILE A 141 -6.14 9.53 2.82
N GLU A 142 -5.00 9.32 3.47
CA GLU A 142 -4.35 8.00 3.56
C GLU A 142 -5.00 7.14 4.66
N ASP A 143 -5.59 7.76 5.69
CA ASP A 143 -6.01 7.08 6.92
C ASP A 143 -7.54 7.07 7.16
N VAL A 144 -8.32 7.91 6.45
CA VAL A 144 -9.79 8.03 6.67
C VAL A 144 -10.55 7.25 5.60
N GLY A 145 -11.48 6.39 6.03
CA GLY A 145 -12.45 5.72 5.18
C GLY A 145 -13.65 6.62 4.86
N MET A 146 -14.32 6.36 3.74
CA MET A 146 -15.60 6.98 3.41
C MET A 146 -16.59 5.89 3.04
N LEU A 147 -17.79 5.98 3.59
CA LEU A 147 -18.89 5.09 3.27
C LEU A 147 -19.91 5.84 2.42
N ALA A 148 -20.22 5.33 1.23
CA ALA A 148 -21.18 5.95 0.32
C ALA A 148 -21.91 4.90 -0.52
N ILE A 149 -23.09 5.23 -1.07
CA ILE A 149 -23.80 4.38 -2.03
C ILE A 149 -23.28 4.66 -3.43
N GLY A 150 -22.97 3.60 -4.19
CA GLY A 150 -22.75 3.72 -5.63
C GLY A 150 -24.05 4.11 -6.34
N HIS A 151 -24.20 5.34 -6.80
CA HIS A 151 -25.43 5.82 -7.43
C HIS A 151 -25.46 5.55 -8.93
N SER A 152 -24.35 5.78 -9.61
CA SER A 152 -24.19 5.50 -11.03
C SER A 152 -22.74 5.23 -11.38
N LEU A 153 -22.52 4.51 -12.48
CA LEU A 153 -21.20 4.19 -13.01
C LEU A 153 -21.18 4.44 -14.52
N GLU A 154 -20.29 5.32 -14.95
CA GLU A 154 -19.98 5.56 -16.37
C GLU A 154 -19.11 4.41 -16.91
N PRO A 155 -19.36 3.91 -18.13
CA PRO A 155 -18.50 2.90 -18.75
C PRO A 155 -17.04 3.33 -18.79
N SER A 156 -16.11 2.39 -18.60
CA SER A 156 -14.69 2.67 -18.72
C SER A 156 -14.32 3.02 -20.16
N ALA A 157 -13.65 4.15 -20.35
CA ALA A 157 -13.05 4.60 -21.60
C ALA A 157 -11.59 4.98 -21.35
N ASP A 158 -10.66 4.43 -22.14
CA ASP A 158 -9.22 4.68 -22.02
C ASP A 158 -8.66 4.53 -20.59
N ASP A 159 -9.00 3.41 -19.93
CA ASP A 159 -8.60 3.12 -18.54
C ASP A 159 -9.06 4.18 -17.53
N LYS A 160 -10.13 4.91 -17.84
CA LYS A 160 -10.74 5.90 -16.98
C LYS A 160 -12.25 5.67 -16.90
N SER A 161 -12.80 5.75 -15.69
CA SER A 161 -14.23 5.66 -15.44
C SER A 161 -14.62 6.65 -14.34
N PHE A 162 -15.90 6.96 -14.25
CA PHE A 162 -16.44 7.83 -13.22
C PHE A 162 -17.61 7.16 -12.54
N ALA A 163 -17.60 7.17 -11.21
CA ALA A 163 -18.72 6.77 -10.40
C ALA A 163 -19.30 8.01 -9.69
N THR A 164 -20.62 8.05 -9.57
CA THR A 164 -21.30 8.99 -8.70
C THR A 164 -21.59 8.29 -7.40
N LEU A 165 -21.13 8.86 -6.29
CA LEU A 165 -21.38 8.34 -4.95
C LEU A 165 -22.34 9.27 -4.21
N VAL A 166 -23.19 8.70 -3.36
CA VAL A 166 -24.14 9.47 -2.55
C VAL A 166 -24.13 9.03 -1.10
N ASP A 167 -24.30 9.98 -0.18
CA ASP A 167 -24.56 9.70 1.23
C ASP A 167 -25.67 10.62 1.78
N ASP A 168 -26.03 10.42 3.04
CA ASP A 168 -27.13 11.12 3.72
C ASP A 168 -26.69 12.32 4.56
N SER A 169 -25.45 12.73 4.39
CA SER A 169 -24.79 13.74 5.23
C SER A 169 -25.30 15.16 5.02
N ALA A 170 -26.02 15.45 3.93
CA ALA A 170 -26.61 16.76 3.63
C ALA A 170 -27.96 16.97 4.36
N GLY A 171 -28.03 16.63 5.65
CA GLY A 171 -29.20 16.91 6.50
C GLY A 171 -30.50 16.26 6.04
N GLY A 172 -30.42 15.05 5.46
CA GLY A 172 -31.57 14.32 4.91
C GLY A 172 -31.77 14.47 3.40
N SER A 173 -31.03 15.36 2.73
CA SER A 173 -30.91 15.39 1.27
C SER A 173 -29.72 14.54 0.79
N ARG A 174 -29.74 14.12 -0.48
CA ARG A 174 -28.64 13.37 -1.09
C ARG A 174 -27.41 14.27 -1.26
N ALA A 175 -26.36 14.05 -0.47
CA ALA A 175 -25.04 14.58 -0.79
C ALA A 175 -24.44 13.74 -1.91
N THR A 176 -23.72 14.35 -2.85
CA THR A 176 -23.20 13.68 -4.04
C THR A 176 -21.75 14.08 -4.28
N ILE A 177 -20.91 13.09 -4.59
CA ILE A 177 -19.52 13.31 -4.96
C ILE A 177 -19.15 12.45 -6.18
N ARG A 178 -18.32 13.02 -7.05
CA ARG A 178 -17.79 12.31 -8.21
C ARG A 178 -16.49 11.59 -7.82
N LEU A 179 -16.44 10.29 -8.06
CA LEU A 179 -15.24 9.47 -7.97
C LEU A 179 -14.65 9.25 -9.36
N THR A 180 -13.38 9.61 -9.53
CA THR A 180 -12.60 9.28 -10.73
C THR A 180 -11.79 8.01 -10.50
N LEU A 181 -11.96 7.03 -11.38
CA LEU A 181 -11.25 5.76 -11.37
C LEU A 181 -10.22 5.71 -12.50
N TYR A 182 -9.06 5.10 -12.23
CA TYR A 182 -7.98 4.96 -13.20
C TYR A 182 -7.46 3.51 -13.27
N GLY A 183 -7.02 3.09 -14.45
CA GLY A 183 -6.33 1.83 -14.68
C GLY A 183 -7.12 0.62 -14.17
N LYS A 184 -6.53 -0.14 -13.25
CA LYS A 184 -7.16 -1.35 -12.70
C LYS A 184 -8.54 -1.08 -12.10
N HIS A 185 -8.73 0.05 -11.41
CA HIS A 185 -10.00 0.37 -10.76
C HIS A 185 -11.08 0.71 -11.76
N ALA A 186 -10.74 1.38 -12.87
CA ALA A 186 -11.68 1.67 -13.94
C ALA A 186 -12.13 0.38 -14.65
N ARG A 187 -11.20 -0.58 -14.85
CA ARG A 187 -11.49 -1.87 -15.46
C ARG A 187 -12.27 -2.83 -14.56
N SER A 188 -12.06 -2.75 -13.24
CA SER A 188 -12.73 -3.62 -12.26
C SER A 188 -14.07 -3.07 -11.78
N ALA A 189 -14.40 -1.82 -12.08
CA ALA A 189 -15.69 -1.24 -11.70
C ALA A 189 -16.80 -1.84 -12.57
N THR A 190 -17.73 -2.53 -11.91
CA THR A 190 -18.89 -3.15 -12.56
C THR A 190 -20.17 -2.47 -12.13
N GLN A 191 -21.26 -2.73 -12.87
CA GLN A 191 -22.59 -2.25 -12.51
C GLN A 191 -23.08 -2.82 -11.17
N ASP A 192 -22.43 -3.86 -10.62
CA ASP A 192 -22.75 -4.42 -9.30
C ASP A 192 -22.49 -3.42 -8.17
N TRP A 193 -21.73 -2.34 -8.41
CA TRP A 193 -21.54 -1.28 -7.44
C TRP A 193 -22.79 -0.40 -7.27
N VAL A 194 -23.67 -0.38 -8.27
CA VAL A 194 -24.85 0.49 -8.27
C VAL A 194 -25.87 -0.02 -7.25
N GLY A 195 -26.30 0.87 -6.35
CA GLY A 195 -27.18 0.57 -5.23
C GLY A 195 -26.51 -0.13 -4.04
N GLN A 196 -25.20 -0.37 -4.10
CA GLN A 196 -24.45 -0.97 -2.99
C GLN A 196 -23.80 0.10 -2.13
N SER A 197 -23.60 -0.23 -0.85
CA SER A 197 -22.75 0.57 0.04
C SER A 197 -21.29 0.19 -0.17
N LEU A 198 -20.51 1.17 -0.57
CA LEU A 198 -19.09 1.07 -0.84
C LEU A 198 -18.30 1.70 0.30
N LEU A 199 -17.30 0.98 0.80
CA LEU A 199 -16.26 1.53 1.65
C LEU A 199 -15.06 1.91 0.76
N LEU A 200 -14.69 3.18 0.78
CA LEU A 200 -13.53 3.72 0.09
C LEU A 200 -12.45 4.08 1.09
N GLN A 201 -11.23 3.65 0.85
CA GLN A 201 -10.07 3.98 1.68
C GLN A 201 -8.93 4.45 0.80
N ARG A 202 -8.05 5.32 1.34
CA ARG A 202 -6.83 5.76 0.65
C ARG A 202 -7.11 6.45 -0.69
N PHE A 203 -8.13 7.32 -0.72
CA PHE A 203 -8.50 8.11 -1.90
C PHE A 203 -7.98 9.54 -1.78
N LYS A 204 -7.90 10.23 -2.93
CA LYS A 204 -7.49 11.65 -2.96
C LYS A 204 -8.69 12.55 -3.13
N VAL A 205 -8.73 13.63 -2.37
CA VAL A 205 -9.73 14.70 -2.49
C VAL A 205 -9.16 15.80 -3.37
N ASN A 206 -9.92 16.20 -4.39
CA ASN A 206 -9.58 17.33 -5.27
C ASN A 206 -10.84 18.18 -5.48
N ASP A 207 -10.83 19.44 -5.04
CA ASP A 207 -11.83 20.49 -5.32
C ASP A 207 -13.24 19.97 -5.66
N GLY A 208 -13.97 19.48 -4.65
CA GLY A 208 -15.34 18.95 -4.79
C GLY A 208 -15.50 17.55 -5.40
N ALA A 209 -14.40 16.82 -5.64
CA ALA A 209 -14.40 15.46 -6.17
C ALA A 209 -13.36 14.57 -5.46
N ILE A 210 -13.42 13.26 -5.73
CA ILE A 210 -12.42 12.30 -5.26
C ILE A 210 -11.85 11.46 -6.40
N SER A 211 -10.67 10.89 -6.18
CA SER A 211 -10.02 10.01 -7.14
C SER A 211 -9.36 8.80 -6.48
N ALA A 212 -9.49 7.64 -7.14
CA ALA A 212 -8.81 6.42 -6.76
C ALA A 212 -7.34 6.47 -7.21
N SER A 213 -6.43 6.35 -6.25
CA SER A 213 -5.01 6.10 -6.47
C SER A 213 -4.75 4.60 -6.67
N ALA A 214 -3.51 4.21 -7.00
CA ALA A 214 -3.12 2.80 -7.13
C ALA A 214 -3.29 1.97 -5.84
N HIS A 215 -3.40 2.66 -4.69
CA HIS A 215 -3.52 2.07 -3.36
C HIS A 215 -4.92 2.25 -2.76
N THR A 216 -5.86 2.84 -3.50
CA THR A 216 -7.24 2.96 -3.04
C THR A 216 -7.86 1.59 -2.92
N CYS A 217 -8.46 1.31 -1.77
CA CYS A 217 -9.27 0.11 -1.56
C CYS A 217 -10.74 0.50 -1.70
N ILE A 218 -11.48 -0.27 -2.48
CA ILE A 218 -12.93 -0.10 -2.67
C ILE A 218 -13.54 -1.48 -2.48
N SER A 219 -14.41 -1.61 -1.48
CA SER A 219 -15.12 -2.86 -1.18
C SER A 219 -16.60 -2.60 -0.96
N ILE A 220 -17.41 -3.64 -1.19
CA ILE A 220 -18.84 -3.62 -0.87
C ILE A 220 -18.97 -3.92 0.63
N ALA A 221 -19.40 -2.94 1.41
CA ALA A 221 -19.36 -2.99 2.87
C ALA A 221 -20.68 -3.47 3.49
N ALA A 222 -21.32 -4.50 2.92
CA ALA A 222 -22.67 -4.91 3.29
C ALA A 222 -22.82 -5.38 4.76
N SER A 223 -21.73 -5.79 5.40
CA SER A 223 -21.72 -6.28 6.80
C SER A 223 -21.77 -5.15 7.83
N LEU A 224 -21.26 -3.95 7.51
CA LEU A 224 -21.11 -2.84 8.46
C LEU A 224 -22.48 -2.28 8.91
N PRO A 225 -22.68 -2.02 10.23
CA PRO A 225 -23.91 -1.40 10.72
C PRO A 225 -24.25 -0.07 10.02
N GLU A 226 -23.26 0.78 9.80
CA GLU A 226 -23.39 2.07 9.13
C GLU A 226 -23.78 1.90 7.65
N ALA A 227 -23.32 0.83 7.00
CA ALA A 227 -23.67 0.52 5.62
C ALA A 227 -25.11 0.06 5.49
N LYS A 228 -25.58 -0.77 6.42
CA LYS A 228 -26.99 -1.18 6.51
C LYS A 228 -27.90 0.02 6.72
N ARG A 229 -27.51 0.95 7.61
CA ARG A 229 -28.22 2.22 7.85
C ARG A 229 -28.29 3.06 6.57
N LEU A 230 -27.17 3.21 5.87
CA LEU A 230 -27.09 4.01 4.65
C LEU A 230 -27.89 3.40 3.49
N LEU A 231 -27.84 2.08 3.30
CA LEU A 231 -28.64 1.35 2.32
C LEU A 231 -30.14 1.48 2.60
N HIS A 232 -30.54 1.38 3.87
CA HIS A 232 -31.93 1.57 4.25
C HIS A 232 -32.39 2.98 3.92
N TRP A 233 -31.63 4.01 4.30
CA TRP A 233 -31.94 5.39 3.94
C TRP A 233 -32.09 5.55 2.42
N TYR A 234 -31.12 5.08 1.63
CA TYR A 234 -31.13 5.25 0.18
C TYR A 234 -32.33 4.58 -0.51
N SER A 235 -32.81 3.44 0.02
CA SER A 235 -33.99 2.75 -0.53
C SER A 235 -35.33 3.42 -0.18
N THR A 236 -35.34 4.36 0.78
CA THR A 236 -36.54 5.08 1.23
C THR A 236 -36.69 6.49 0.66
N GLN A 237 -35.73 6.93 -0.18
CA GLN A 237 -35.66 8.25 -0.82
C GLN A 237 -35.93 8.17 -2.32
#